data_AF-A0AAD7VE21-F1
#
_entry.id   AF-A0AAD7VE21-F1
#
_cell.length_a   1.000
_cell.length_b   1.000
_cell.length_c   1.000
_cell.angle_alpha   90.00
_cell.angle_beta   90.00
_cell.angle_gamma   90.00
#
_symmetry.space_group_name_H-M   'P 1'
#
loop_
_entity.id
_entity.type
_entity.pdbx_description
1 polymer ?
#
loop_
_entity_poly.entity_id
_entity_poly.type
_entity_poly.pdbx_seq_one_letter_code
_entity_poly.pdbx_strand_id
1 'polypeptide(L)'
;MKVLSTWYLGEEFSCFLVFAKKHTMFFPISLSMPLKKRISAPKMENEDEEGKVYLLDLPELTLECILERLSPSGLCSMAAVCTSLRDRCRSDHLWEKLMKRKWGALVGDAAYRQWQCHLVSRKRTNLLDQRSRKRLFMSANWFWPFLRFRSNSERSRQSKSLLSDDSMKAWYLSLESGEFWFPAQVYNRENGNAGFMLSCYDAQVSYVSQTDTFQARYSAHGGWATEENIHWERLRAPPVDIPSHDIHVSDCLDDLKPGDHVEIQWRRNKAFPYGWWYGIVGHLESCNGHDRRCLCPYSDTVLLEFNQYNPGSRWKQTVINRKDHREQGNEVDGFYAGVRKLHNEEEIARND
;
A
#
# COMPACT_ATOMS: atom_id res chain seq x y z
N MET A 1 5.15 -12.87 -53.68
CA MET A 1 4.38 -12.10 -54.70
C MET A 1 3.23 -11.41 -54.00
N LYS A 2 3.10 -10.08 -54.24
CA LYS A 2 1.94 -9.17 -53.97
C LYS A 2 1.52 -9.07 -52.49
N VAL A 3 1.77 -8.01 -51.71
CA VAL A 3 1.61 -6.54 -51.87
C VAL A 3 0.22 -6.12 -52.35
N LEU A 4 -0.49 -5.42 -51.45
CA LEU A 4 -1.50 -4.34 -51.57
C LEU A 4 -2.09 -4.20 -50.15
N SER A 5 -1.93 -3.14 -49.34
CA SER A 5 -2.18 -1.70 -49.55
C SER A 5 -3.59 -1.48 -50.11
N THR A 6 -4.48 -0.62 -49.62
CA THR A 6 -4.35 0.72 -49.03
C THR A 6 -5.78 1.25 -48.78
N TRP A 7 -6.02 1.95 -47.65
CA TRP A 7 -6.81 3.22 -47.51
C TRP A 7 -8.35 3.10 -47.60
N TYR A 8 -9.19 3.79 -46.82
CA TYR A 8 -9.39 5.23 -46.54
C TYR A 8 -10.09 5.39 -45.17
N LEU A 9 -9.76 6.32 -44.25
CA LEU A 9 -9.89 7.79 -44.20
C LEU A 9 -11.34 8.32 -44.03
N GLY A 10 -11.56 9.05 -42.94
CA GLY A 10 -12.76 9.81 -42.54
C GLY A 10 -12.78 9.96 -41.00
N GLU A 11 -12.14 10.99 -40.44
CA GLU A 11 -12.77 12.27 -39.99
C GLU A 11 -13.60 12.06 -38.69
N GLU A 12 -13.42 12.77 -37.56
CA GLU A 12 -12.94 14.14 -37.33
C GLU A 12 -12.21 14.32 -35.99
N PHE A 13 -11.35 15.34 -36.01
CA PHE A 13 -10.76 16.04 -34.88
C PHE A 13 -11.82 16.80 -34.08
N SER A 14 -11.74 16.75 -32.75
CA SER A 14 -11.94 17.90 -31.84
C SER A 14 -12.28 17.39 -30.44
N CYS A 15 -11.36 17.56 -29.49
CA CYS A 15 -11.71 18.11 -28.18
C CYS A 15 -10.49 18.78 -27.58
N PHE A 16 -10.54 20.11 -27.69
CA PHE A 16 -9.59 21.06 -27.16
C PHE A 16 -9.36 20.89 -25.65
N LEU A 17 -8.10 21.13 -25.28
CA LEU A 17 -7.70 21.67 -24.00
C LEU A 17 -8.65 22.80 -23.57
N VAL A 18 -9.45 22.56 -22.53
CA VAL A 18 -10.05 23.65 -21.75
C VAL A 18 -9.72 23.45 -20.28
N PHE A 19 -8.67 24.15 -19.88
CA PHE A 19 -8.47 24.66 -18.53
C PHE A 19 -9.74 25.40 -18.10
N ALA A 20 -10.56 24.79 -17.25
CA ALA A 20 -11.60 25.51 -16.52
C ALA A 20 -11.15 25.72 -15.08
N LYS A 21 -10.59 26.91 -14.84
CA LYS A 21 -10.49 27.54 -13.52
C LYS A 21 -11.85 27.41 -12.81
N LYS A 22 -11.94 26.65 -11.72
CA LYS A 22 -13.02 26.84 -10.75
C LYS A 22 -12.75 28.15 -10.01
N HIS A 23 -13.24 29.25 -10.60
CA HIS A 23 -13.48 30.49 -9.90
C HIS A 23 -14.59 30.22 -8.88
N THR A 24 -14.26 30.30 -7.60
CA THR A 24 -15.23 30.41 -6.52
C THR A 24 -15.93 31.75 -6.71
N MET A 25 -17.12 31.74 -7.33
CA MET A 25 -18.02 32.89 -7.25
C MET A 25 -18.54 32.96 -5.83
N PHE A 26 -17.99 33.91 -5.07
CA PHE A 26 -18.63 34.46 -3.89
C PHE A 26 -19.97 35.07 -4.34
N PHE A 27 -21.08 34.43 -3.99
CA PHE A 27 -22.35 35.13 -3.91
C PHE A 27 -22.38 35.89 -2.58
N PRO A 28 -22.45 37.24 -2.58
CA PRO A 28 -22.86 37.95 -1.40
C PRO A 28 -24.38 37.77 -1.28
N ILE A 29 -24.84 36.89 -0.40
CA ILE A 29 -26.22 36.95 0.05
C ILE A 29 -26.30 38.16 0.98
N SER A 30 -26.61 39.31 0.38
CA SER A 30 -26.99 40.53 1.09
C SER A 30 -28.44 40.35 1.56
N LEU A 31 -28.63 39.81 2.77
CA LEU A 31 -29.91 39.92 3.47
C LEU A 31 -29.94 41.27 4.19
N SER A 32 -30.37 42.29 3.46
CA SER A 32 -30.86 43.54 4.05
C SER A 32 -32.12 43.23 4.86
N MET A 33 -32.06 43.33 6.19
CA MET A 33 -33.26 43.37 7.01
C MET A 33 -33.71 44.82 7.20
N PRO A 34 -35.01 45.13 7.08
CA PRO A 34 -35.52 46.44 7.43
C PRO A 34 -35.56 46.58 8.96
N LEU A 35 -35.10 47.73 9.44
CA LEU A 35 -35.18 48.14 10.84
C LEU A 35 -36.66 48.26 11.25
N LYS A 36 -37.22 47.22 11.88
CA LYS A 36 -38.54 47.28 12.53
C LYS A 36 -38.38 47.59 14.01
N LYS A 37 -39.20 48.55 14.45
CA LYS A 37 -39.27 49.17 15.78
C LYS A 37 -39.31 48.16 16.93
N ARG A 38 -38.62 48.53 18.02
CA ARG A 38 -38.72 47.95 19.37
C ARG A 38 -40.18 47.83 19.79
N ILE A 39 -40.58 46.61 20.15
CA ILE A 39 -41.65 46.35 21.11
C ILE A 39 -41.07 45.34 22.09
N SER A 40 -40.95 45.76 23.35
CA SER A 40 -40.55 44.92 24.47
C SER A 40 -41.66 43.89 24.74
N ALA A 41 -41.29 42.62 24.83
CA ALA A 41 -42.16 41.53 25.25
C ALA A 41 -41.56 40.86 26.51
N PRO A 42 -42.40 40.25 27.36
CA PRO A 42 -42.20 40.22 28.81
C PRO A 42 -41.25 39.12 29.25
N LYS A 43 -40.65 39.36 30.42
CA LYS A 43 -39.97 38.37 31.24
C LYS A 43 -41.03 37.38 31.76
N MET A 44 -41.01 36.16 31.23
CA MET A 44 -41.65 34.96 31.78
C MET A 44 -40.60 33.86 31.61
N GLU A 45 -39.86 33.61 32.69
CA GLU A 45 -39.95 32.37 33.48
C GLU A 45 -39.16 31.25 32.82
N ASN A 46 -38.06 30.88 33.48
CA ASN A 46 -37.19 29.79 33.08
C ASN A 46 -37.99 28.49 33.17
N GLU A 47 -38.46 28.01 32.02
CA GLU A 47 -38.85 26.61 31.86
C GLU A 47 -37.57 25.80 31.65
N ASP A 48 -37.38 24.82 32.51
CA ASP A 48 -36.22 23.93 32.62
C ASP A 48 -35.64 23.48 31.26
N GLU A 49 -34.44 23.98 30.91
CA GLU A 49 -33.54 23.29 29.97
C GLU A 49 -32.88 22.07 30.65
N GLU A 50 -33.65 21.27 31.38
CA GLU A 50 -33.19 20.01 31.94
C GLU A 50 -33.14 18.95 30.84
N GLY A 51 -31.92 18.62 30.38
CA GLY A 51 -31.65 17.35 29.72
C GLY A 51 -31.17 17.41 28.27
N LYS A 52 -30.70 18.54 27.75
CA LYS A 52 -29.97 18.55 26.46
C LYS A 52 -28.54 18.08 26.68
N VAL A 53 -28.30 16.77 26.54
CA VAL A 53 -26.95 16.19 26.52
C VAL A 53 -26.33 16.48 25.16
N TYR A 54 -25.27 17.30 25.12
CA TYR A 54 -24.53 17.54 23.87
C TYR A 54 -23.48 16.45 23.65
N LEU A 55 -23.12 16.19 22.39
CA LEU A 55 -22.12 15.16 22.03
C LEU A 55 -20.77 15.35 22.75
N LEU A 56 -20.37 16.60 22.97
CA LEU A 56 -19.12 16.95 23.64
C LEU A 56 -19.20 16.83 25.17
N ASP A 57 -20.40 16.66 25.72
CA ASP A 57 -20.62 16.46 27.16
C ASP A 57 -20.62 14.97 27.54
N LEU A 58 -20.52 14.08 26.55
CA LEU A 58 -20.37 12.65 26.79
C LEU A 58 -19.02 12.36 27.47
N PRO A 59 -18.94 11.31 28.30
CA PRO A 59 -17.68 10.85 28.85
C PRO A 59 -16.66 10.56 27.73
N GLU A 60 -15.39 10.84 28.02
CA GLU A 60 -14.27 10.74 27.08
C GLU A 60 -14.26 9.41 26.30
N LEU A 61 -14.37 8.30 27.03
CA LEU A 61 -14.39 6.95 26.46
C LEU A 61 -15.61 6.71 25.55
N THR A 62 -16.77 7.27 25.88
CA THR A 62 -17.98 7.15 25.06
C THR A 62 -17.80 7.88 23.74
N LEU A 63 -17.22 9.09 23.77
CA LEU A 63 -16.94 9.86 22.58
C LEU A 63 -15.89 9.17 21.70
N GLU A 64 -14.82 8.63 22.30
CA GLU A 64 -13.83 7.83 21.58
C GLU A 64 -14.46 6.61 20.90
N CYS A 65 -15.29 5.82 21.61
CA CYS A 65 -15.99 4.69 21.02
C CYS A 65 -16.89 5.08 19.83
N ILE A 66 -17.53 6.25 19.88
CA ILE A 66 -18.32 6.77 18.75
C ILE A 66 -17.40 7.08 17.56
N LEU A 67 -16.29 7.79 17.81
CA LEU A 67 -15.35 8.18 16.77
C LEU A 67 -14.67 6.95 16.13
N GLU A 68 -14.35 5.92 16.91
CA GLU A 68 -13.76 4.66 16.42
C GLU A 68 -14.64 3.90 15.43
N ARG A 69 -15.96 4.11 15.48
CA ARG A 69 -16.91 3.45 14.57
C ARG A 69 -17.09 4.19 13.25
N LEU A 70 -16.52 5.39 13.12
CA LEU A 70 -16.61 6.19 11.90
C LEU A 70 -15.66 5.68 10.81
N SER A 71 -16.08 5.86 9.56
CA SER A 71 -15.19 5.68 8.41
C SER A 71 -14.09 6.76 8.39
N PRO A 72 -13.00 6.58 7.62
CA PRO A 72 -12.00 7.61 7.42
C PRO A 72 -12.58 8.96 6.96
N SER A 73 -13.58 8.93 6.07
CA SER A 73 -14.31 10.13 5.62
C SER A 73 -15.19 10.73 6.71
N GLY A 74 -15.81 9.89 7.54
CA GLY A 74 -16.55 10.31 8.73
C GLY A 74 -15.66 11.04 9.74
N LEU A 75 -14.47 10.50 10.04
CA LEU A 75 -13.48 11.16 10.90
C LEU A 75 -13.01 12.50 10.32
N CYS A 76 -12.77 12.57 9.01
CA CYS A 76 -12.40 13.82 8.35
C CYS A 76 -13.53 14.86 8.41
N SER A 77 -14.79 14.42 8.29
CA SER A 77 -15.96 15.29 8.37
C SER A 77 -16.18 15.81 9.79
N MET A 78 -16.08 14.93 10.80
CA MET A 78 -16.18 15.31 12.21
C MET A 78 -15.07 16.28 12.62
N ALA A 79 -13.86 16.11 12.09
CA ALA A 79 -12.75 17.03 12.33
C ALA A 79 -12.99 18.47 11.81
N ALA A 80 -13.95 18.65 10.90
CA ALA A 80 -14.30 19.96 10.35
C ALA A 80 -15.32 20.72 11.21
N VAL A 81 -16.05 20.04 12.11
CA VAL A 81 -17.19 20.60 12.86
C VAL A 81 -16.74 21.63 13.90
N CYS A 82 -15.78 21.29 14.77
CA CYS A 82 -15.24 22.19 15.79
C CYS A 82 -13.79 21.83 16.13
N THR A 83 -13.11 22.69 16.90
CA THR A 83 -11.70 22.47 17.30
C THR A 83 -11.52 21.24 18.18
N SER A 84 -12.41 21.02 19.17
CA SER A 84 -12.36 19.83 20.04
C SER A 84 -12.43 18.52 19.26
N LEU A 85 -13.40 18.39 18.34
CA LEU A 85 -13.53 17.21 17.49
C LEU A 85 -12.36 17.08 16.50
N ARG A 86 -11.81 18.20 16.02
CA ARG A 86 -10.64 18.20 15.15
C ARG A 86 -9.43 17.53 15.77
N ASP A 87 -9.15 17.85 17.02
CA ASP A 87 -7.98 17.34 17.72
C ASP A 87 -8.17 15.85 18.02
N ARG A 88 -9.38 15.45 18.46
CA ARG A 88 -9.75 14.05 18.70
C ARG A 88 -9.69 13.19 17.43
N CYS A 89 -10.32 13.62 16.34
CA CYS A 89 -10.33 12.89 15.05
C CYS A 89 -8.97 12.85 14.34
N ARG A 90 -7.97 13.59 14.82
CA ARG A 90 -6.58 13.56 14.34
C ARG A 90 -5.68 12.65 15.18
N SER A 91 -6.18 12.11 16.29
CA SER A 91 -5.38 11.28 17.19
C SER A 91 -4.98 9.98 16.52
N ASP A 92 -3.70 9.61 16.64
CA ASP A 92 -3.14 8.47 15.91
C ASP A 92 -3.79 7.13 16.30
N HIS A 93 -4.21 6.94 17.55
CA HIS A 93 -4.84 5.70 18.00
C HIS A 93 -6.10 5.30 17.19
N LEU A 94 -6.92 6.27 16.76
CA LEU A 94 -8.09 6.01 15.91
C LEU A 94 -7.65 5.49 14.53
N TRP A 95 -6.61 6.11 13.97
CA TRP A 95 -6.09 5.77 12.65
C TRP A 95 -5.27 4.48 12.68
N GLU A 96 -4.61 4.15 13.78
CA GLU A 96 -3.91 2.87 13.99
C GLU A 96 -4.89 1.69 13.91
N LYS A 97 -6.07 1.81 14.54
CA LYS A 97 -7.12 0.79 14.46
C LYS A 97 -7.64 0.62 13.04
N LEU A 98 -7.91 1.73 12.33
CA LEU A 98 -8.32 1.70 10.92
C LEU A 98 -7.25 1.10 10.01
N MET A 99 -5.98 1.47 10.24
CA MET A 99 -4.82 0.95 9.53
C MET A 99 -4.71 -0.56 9.72
N LYS A 100 -4.73 -1.06 10.97
CA LYS A 100 -4.66 -2.49 11.27
C LYS A 100 -5.81 -3.26 10.61
N ARG A 101 -7.03 -2.71 10.64
CA ARG A 101 -8.22 -3.36 10.07
C ARG A 101 -8.17 -3.51 8.54
N LYS A 102 -7.73 -2.49 7.81
CA LYS A 102 -7.74 -2.51 6.33
C LYS A 102 -6.38 -2.92 5.75
N TRP A 103 -5.31 -2.34 6.25
CA TRP A 103 -3.97 -2.42 5.66
C TRP A 103 -3.03 -3.36 6.42
N GLY A 104 -3.37 -3.76 7.65
CA GLY A 104 -2.47 -4.49 8.54
C GLY A 104 -1.96 -5.83 8.01
N ALA A 105 -2.70 -6.49 7.10
CA ALA A 105 -2.28 -7.74 6.48
C ALA A 105 -1.31 -7.55 5.29
N LEU A 106 -1.23 -6.34 4.73
CA LEU A 106 -0.51 -6.04 3.50
C LEU A 106 0.70 -5.12 3.73
N VAL A 107 0.56 -4.16 4.65
CA VAL A 107 1.52 -3.07 4.85
C VAL A 107 2.34 -3.35 6.09
N GLY A 108 3.66 -3.51 5.91
CA GLY A 108 4.65 -3.65 6.98
C GLY A 108 5.72 -2.54 6.97
N ASP A 109 6.80 -2.77 7.71
CA ASP A 109 7.88 -1.79 7.91
C ASP A 109 8.56 -1.34 6.61
N ALA A 110 8.66 -2.24 5.62
CA ALA A 110 9.21 -1.91 4.31
C ALA A 110 8.33 -0.87 3.58
N ALA A 111 7.02 -1.03 3.62
CA ALA A 111 6.08 -0.08 3.04
C ALA A 111 6.06 1.26 3.80
N TYR A 112 6.19 1.23 5.13
CA TYR A 112 6.33 2.44 5.94
C TYR A 112 7.58 3.25 5.60
N ARG A 113 8.75 2.59 5.54
CA ARG A 113 10.01 3.23 5.11
C ARG A 113 9.90 3.83 3.72
N GLN A 114 9.23 3.13 2.79
CA GLN A 114 9.00 3.61 1.44
C GLN A 114 8.13 4.87 1.41
N TRP A 115 7.08 4.91 2.24
CA TRP A 115 6.24 6.09 2.41
C TRP A 115 7.04 7.28 2.98
N GLN A 116 7.87 7.06 4.00
CA GLN A 116 8.74 8.11 4.56
C GLN A 116 9.70 8.67 3.49
N CYS A 117 10.30 7.80 2.67
CA CYS A 117 11.13 8.21 1.54
C CYS A 117 10.34 9.05 0.51
N HIS A 118 9.10 8.65 0.21
CA HIS A 118 8.20 9.39 -0.67
C HIS A 118 7.92 10.81 -0.14
N LEU A 119 7.64 10.95 1.17
CA LEU A 119 7.43 12.26 1.80
C LEU A 119 8.64 13.17 1.67
N VAL A 120 9.85 12.64 1.90
CA VAL A 120 11.09 13.41 1.75
C VAL A 120 11.29 13.87 0.31
N SER A 121 11.04 12.98 -0.67
CA SER A 121 11.14 13.30 -2.09
C SER A 121 10.15 14.41 -2.49
N ARG A 122 8.89 14.28 -2.08
CA ARG A 122 7.83 15.27 -2.33
C ARG A 122 8.14 16.63 -1.69
N LYS A 123 8.75 16.67 -0.50
CA LYS A 123 9.20 17.92 0.11
C LYS A 123 10.30 18.59 -0.71
N ARG A 124 11.27 17.82 -1.20
CA ARG A 124 12.36 18.35 -2.04
C ARG A 124 11.85 18.93 -3.35
N THR A 125 10.93 18.25 -4.04
CA THR A 125 10.34 18.76 -5.29
C THR A 125 9.56 20.06 -5.04
N ASN A 126 8.76 20.12 -3.98
CA ASN A 126 8.04 21.34 -3.59
C ASN A 126 8.98 22.51 -3.27
N LEU A 127 10.12 22.26 -2.60
CA LEU A 127 11.12 23.29 -2.33
C LEU A 127 11.82 23.78 -3.61
N LEU A 128 12.12 22.87 -4.54
CA LEU A 128 12.71 23.21 -5.84
C LEU A 128 11.74 24.02 -6.70
N ASP A 129 10.45 23.66 -6.74
CA ASP A 129 9.42 24.41 -7.47
C ASP A 129 9.18 25.81 -6.85
N GLN A 130 9.24 25.91 -5.52
CA GLN A 130 9.16 27.22 -4.87
C GLN A 130 10.38 28.10 -5.20
N ARG A 131 11.58 27.51 -5.34
CA ARG A 131 12.80 28.24 -5.70
C ARG A 131 12.84 28.63 -7.17
N SER A 132 12.33 27.79 -8.08
CA SER A 132 12.21 28.11 -9.50
C SER A 132 11.21 29.25 -9.72
N ARG A 133 10.04 29.23 -9.06
CA ARG A 133 9.09 30.35 -9.06
C ARG A 133 9.69 31.64 -8.50
N LYS A 134 10.50 31.57 -7.44
CA LYS A 134 11.22 32.74 -6.89
C LYS A 134 12.31 33.27 -7.84
N ARG A 135 12.99 32.42 -8.62
CA ARG A 135 13.96 32.86 -9.65
C ARG A 135 13.28 33.55 -10.84
N LEU A 136 12.13 33.05 -11.29
CA LEU A 136 11.33 33.71 -12.33
C LEU A 136 10.78 35.07 -11.90
N PHE A 137 10.57 35.29 -10.59
CA PHE A 137 10.23 36.61 -10.04
C PHE A 137 11.42 37.58 -9.91
N MET A 138 12.67 37.10 -9.98
CA MET A 138 13.87 37.97 -9.95
C MET A 138 14.30 38.45 -11.35
N SER A 139 13.82 37.81 -12.43
CA SER A 139 14.13 38.20 -13.81
C SER A 139 13.11 39.16 -14.45
N ALA A 140 12.02 39.50 -13.76
CA ALA A 140 10.98 40.41 -14.26
C ALA A 140 11.03 41.81 -13.62
N ASN A 141 12.18 42.22 -13.08
CA ASN A 141 12.31 43.43 -12.28
C ASN A 141 13.06 44.58 -12.96
N TRP A 142 12.85 44.79 -14.27
CA TRP A 142 13.45 45.93 -14.98
C TRP A 142 12.49 47.08 -15.33
N PHE A 143 11.20 47.01 -15.03
CA PHE A 143 10.38 48.23 -15.06
C PHE A 143 9.35 48.15 -13.95
N TRP A 144 9.53 48.97 -12.90
CA TRP A 144 8.52 49.83 -12.26
C TRP A 144 9.07 50.40 -10.94
N PRO A 145 9.44 51.69 -10.87
CA PRO A 145 9.56 52.41 -9.62
C PRO A 145 8.17 52.93 -9.19
N PHE A 146 7.97 53.07 -7.87
CA PHE A 146 6.80 53.68 -7.20
C PHE A 146 5.57 52.81 -6.96
N LEU A 147 5.65 51.86 -6.01
CA LEU A 147 4.60 51.65 -5.01
C LEU A 147 5.24 51.12 -3.72
N ARG A 148 5.78 52.01 -2.87
CA ARG A 148 6.09 51.68 -1.47
C ARG A 148 4.82 51.84 -0.63
N PHE A 149 3.95 50.83 -0.65
CA PHE A 149 2.99 50.67 0.44
C PHE A 149 3.65 49.88 1.56
N ARG A 150 4.14 50.63 2.56
CA ARG A 150 4.60 50.13 3.84
C ARG A 150 3.36 49.72 4.65
N SER A 151 2.94 48.46 4.56
CA SER A 151 2.06 47.89 5.58
C SER A 151 2.91 47.47 6.77
N ASN A 152 2.56 48.00 7.93
CA ASN A 152 3.28 47.80 9.17
C ASN A 152 3.19 46.31 9.56
N SER A 153 4.35 45.72 9.85
CA SER A 153 4.45 44.33 10.24
C SER A 153 3.96 44.15 11.68
N GLU A 154 2.84 43.47 11.85
CA GLU A 154 2.72 42.50 12.93
C GLU A 154 2.84 41.12 12.30
N ARG A 155 4.11 40.68 12.26
CA ARG A 155 4.48 39.29 12.02
C ARG A 155 3.87 38.46 13.14
N SER A 156 2.60 38.05 13.03
CA SER A 156 2.26 36.72 13.51
C SER A 156 2.94 35.74 12.54
N ARG A 157 4.21 35.47 12.82
CA ARG A 157 4.87 34.23 12.41
C ARG A 157 4.18 33.09 13.18
N GLN A 158 2.89 32.87 12.93
CA GLN A 158 2.45 31.52 12.65
C GLN A 158 3.10 31.23 11.29
N SER A 159 4.36 30.79 11.21
CA SER A 159 4.65 29.41 11.59
C SER A 159 3.36 28.61 11.48
N LYS A 160 2.80 28.54 10.26
CA LYS A 160 2.25 27.27 9.80
C LYS A 160 3.41 26.32 9.97
N SER A 161 3.54 25.75 11.17
CA SER A 161 4.22 24.49 11.39
C SER A 161 3.79 23.62 10.20
N LEU A 162 4.71 23.01 9.45
CA LEU A 162 5.30 21.75 9.88
C LEU A 162 4.25 20.81 10.50
N LEU A 163 2.99 20.87 10.04
CA LEU A 163 1.87 20.07 10.53
C LEU A 163 2.13 18.62 10.11
N SER A 164 2.91 17.92 10.94
CA SER A 164 2.88 16.49 11.20
C SER A 164 2.70 15.61 9.95
N ASP A 165 3.62 15.72 8.99
CA ASP A 165 3.61 14.88 7.79
C ASP A 165 3.88 13.39 8.10
N ASP A 166 4.26 13.05 9.34
CA ASP A 166 4.48 11.67 9.81
C ASP A 166 3.47 11.30 10.91
N SER A 167 2.17 11.40 10.59
CA SER A 167 1.09 10.90 11.46
C SER A 167 0.46 9.66 10.85
N MET A 168 -0.14 8.80 11.68
CA MET A 168 -0.81 7.58 11.22
C MET A 168 -1.95 7.91 10.24
N LYS A 169 -2.63 9.04 10.48
CA LYS A 169 -3.60 9.61 9.56
C LYS A 169 -2.99 9.91 8.18
N ALA A 170 -1.85 10.59 8.13
CA ALA A 170 -1.21 10.95 6.87
C ALA A 170 -0.79 9.70 6.09
N TRP A 171 -0.30 8.67 6.79
CA TRP A 171 0.01 7.38 6.19
C TRP A 171 -1.22 6.71 5.59
N TYR A 172 -2.30 6.59 6.36
CA TYR A 172 -3.55 5.97 5.89
C TYR A 172 -4.07 6.66 4.63
N LEU A 173 -4.15 8.00 4.65
CA LEU A 173 -4.63 8.78 3.51
C LEU A 173 -3.72 8.66 2.29
N SER A 174 -2.40 8.54 2.50
CA SER A 174 -1.45 8.32 1.40
C SER A 174 -1.68 6.97 0.72
N LEU A 175 -1.94 5.91 1.50
CA LEU A 175 -2.29 4.59 0.96
C LEU A 175 -3.60 4.63 0.18
N GLU A 176 -4.67 5.20 0.76
CA GLU A 176 -5.97 5.31 0.09
C GLU A 176 -5.91 6.12 -1.20
N SER A 177 -5.02 7.11 -1.29
CA SER A 177 -4.87 7.95 -2.48
C SER A 177 -4.16 7.26 -3.65
N GLY A 178 -3.40 6.19 -3.41
CA GLY A 178 -2.56 5.57 -4.43
C GLY A 178 -1.42 6.48 -4.91
N GLU A 179 -1.02 7.50 -4.13
CA GLU A 179 0.01 8.48 -4.56
C GLU A 179 1.43 7.90 -4.62
N PHE A 180 1.68 6.74 -4.02
CA PHE A 180 3.00 6.12 -3.96
C PHE A 180 2.94 4.60 -4.14
N TRP A 181 4.08 4.08 -4.57
CA TRP A 181 4.32 2.66 -4.78
C TRP A 181 5.06 2.09 -3.57
N PHE A 182 4.65 0.91 -3.09
CA PHE A 182 5.27 0.23 -1.96
C PHE A 182 5.52 -1.25 -2.22
N PRO A 183 6.52 -1.86 -1.56
CA PRO A 183 6.85 -3.27 -1.76
C PRO A 183 5.74 -4.18 -1.22
N ALA A 184 5.31 -5.13 -2.03
CA ALA A 184 4.43 -6.23 -1.67
C ALA A 184 4.76 -7.47 -2.52
N GLN A 185 4.19 -8.61 -2.16
CA GLN A 185 4.24 -9.80 -2.99
C GLN A 185 2.88 -10.08 -3.60
N VAL A 186 2.90 -10.53 -4.86
CA VAL A 186 1.72 -10.88 -5.63
C VAL A 186 1.70 -12.40 -5.88
N TYR A 187 0.61 -13.04 -5.47
CA TYR A 187 0.33 -14.44 -5.78
C TYR A 187 -0.01 -14.63 -7.27
N ASN A 188 0.65 -15.59 -7.91
CA ASN A 188 0.41 -15.98 -9.29
C ASN A 188 -0.65 -17.09 -9.36
N ARG A 189 -1.93 -16.69 -9.26
CA ARG A 189 -3.09 -17.61 -9.26
C ARG A 189 -3.87 -17.61 -10.57
N GLU A 190 -3.92 -16.49 -11.29
CA GLU A 190 -4.95 -16.26 -12.32
C GLU A 190 -4.47 -16.41 -13.76
N ASN A 191 -3.15 -16.43 -14.01
CA ASN A 191 -2.62 -16.22 -15.36
C ASN A 191 -2.50 -17.45 -16.26
N GLY A 192 -3.18 -18.57 -15.96
CA GLY A 192 -3.21 -19.76 -16.84
C GLY A 192 -1.85 -20.42 -17.15
N ASN A 193 -0.74 -19.84 -16.66
CA ASN A 193 0.60 -20.38 -16.76
C ASN A 193 0.76 -21.43 -15.66
N ALA A 194 0.25 -22.64 -15.93
CA ALA A 194 0.28 -23.79 -15.04
C ALA A 194 1.66 -24.08 -14.41
N GLY A 195 2.75 -23.60 -15.01
CA GLY A 195 4.11 -23.73 -14.46
C GLY A 195 4.43 -22.91 -13.21
N PHE A 196 3.64 -21.88 -12.87
CA PHE A 196 3.96 -20.94 -11.76
C PHE A 196 2.84 -20.83 -10.73
N MET A 197 1.92 -21.80 -10.71
CA MET A 197 0.77 -21.80 -9.82
C MET A 197 1.23 -21.81 -8.34
N LEU A 198 0.65 -20.93 -7.52
CA LEU A 198 1.02 -20.73 -6.10
C LEU A 198 2.42 -20.17 -5.86
N SER A 199 3.04 -19.56 -6.87
CA SER A 199 4.25 -18.75 -6.67
C SER A 199 3.91 -17.31 -6.27
N CYS A 200 4.78 -16.69 -5.49
CA CYS A 200 4.76 -15.26 -5.21
C CYS A 200 5.93 -14.57 -5.90
N TYR A 201 5.70 -13.38 -6.45
CA TYR A 201 6.76 -12.52 -6.95
C TYR A 201 6.76 -11.17 -6.26
N ASP A 202 7.95 -10.59 -6.07
CA ASP A 202 8.10 -9.26 -5.50
C ASP A 202 7.68 -8.20 -6.51
N ALA A 203 6.88 -7.24 -6.05
CA ALA A 203 6.41 -6.12 -6.85
C ALA A 203 6.36 -4.84 -6.03
N GLN A 204 6.40 -3.71 -6.74
CA GLN A 204 5.94 -2.44 -6.21
C GLN A 204 4.45 -2.31 -6.54
N VAL A 205 3.60 -2.13 -5.54
CA VAL A 205 2.16 -2.02 -5.72
C VAL A 205 1.65 -0.62 -5.38
N SER A 206 0.57 -0.21 -6.03
CA SER A 206 -0.16 1.03 -5.78
C SER A 206 -1.65 0.75 -5.76
N TYR A 207 -2.35 1.30 -4.78
CA TYR A 207 -3.80 1.12 -4.62
C TYR A 207 -4.59 2.03 -5.56
N VAL A 208 -5.73 1.54 -6.04
CA VAL A 208 -6.67 2.25 -6.91
C VAL A 208 -8.03 2.28 -6.22
N SER A 209 -8.35 3.42 -5.61
CA SER A 209 -9.54 3.56 -4.77
C SER A 209 -10.86 3.44 -5.53
N GLN A 210 -10.88 3.71 -6.84
CA GLN A 210 -12.10 3.67 -7.65
C GLN A 210 -12.63 2.25 -7.84
N THR A 211 -11.72 1.29 -7.94
CA THR A 211 -12.02 -0.12 -8.22
C THR A 211 -11.78 -1.03 -7.03
N ASP A 212 -11.22 -0.51 -5.94
CA ASP A 212 -10.77 -1.29 -4.77
C ASP A 212 -9.79 -2.41 -5.18
N THR A 213 -8.87 -2.06 -6.07
CA THR A 213 -7.85 -2.97 -6.61
C THR A 213 -6.47 -2.32 -6.57
N PHE A 214 -5.45 -3.08 -6.97
CA PHE A 214 -4.07 -2.65 -7.04
C PHE A 214 -3.52 -2.75 -8.46
N GLN A 215 -2.50 -1.95 -8.72
CA GLN A 215 -1.59 -2.11 -9.83
C GLN A 215 -0.24 -2.56 -9.27
N ALA A 216 0.42 -3.48 -9.95
CA ALA A 216 1.76 -3.95 -9.60
C ALA A 216 2.75 -3.63 -10.73
N ARG A 217 3.93 -3.18 -10.35
CA ARG A 217 5.10 -3.04 -11.21
C ARG A 217 6.18 -4.00 -10.76
N TYR A 218 6.64 -4.85 -11.66
CA TYR A 218 7.66 -5.85 -11.38
C TYR A 218 8.64 -5.96 -12.53
N SER A 219 9.85 -6.44 -12.23
CA SER A 219 10.87 -6.66 -13.25
C SER A 219 10.57 -7.93 -14.03
N ALA A 220 10.34 -7.80 -15.33
CA ALA A 220 10.16 -8.93 -16.25
C ALA A 220 11.05 -8.73 -17.48
N HIS A 221 11.85 -9.73 -17.85
CA HIS A 221 12.66 -9.74 -19.08
C HIS A 221 13.61 -8.52 -19.23
N GLY A 222 14.21 -8.04 -18.14
CA GLY A 222 15.09 -6.86 -18.17
C GLY A 222 14.35 -5.52 -18.36
N GLY A 223 13.02 -5.52 -18.31
CA GLY A 223 12.16 -4.34 -18.32
C GLY A 223 11.17 -4.34 -17.16
N TRP A 224 10.30 -3.33 -17.14
CA TRP A 224 9.19 -3.24 -16.18
C TRP A 224 7.91 -3.74 -16.83
N ALA A 225 7.30 -4.74 -16.21
CA ALA A 225 5.93 -5.13 -16.50
C ALA A 225 4.98 -4.46 -15.51
N THR A 226 3.75 -4.20 -15.97
CA THR A 226 2.67 -3.71 -15.11
C THR A 226 1.49 -4.69 -15.20
N GLU A 227 0.96 -5.06 -14.05
CA GLU A 227 -0.28 -5.83 -13.91
C GLU A 227 -1.30 -4.96 -13.20
N GLU A 228 -2.54 -4.95 -13.69
CA GLU A 228 -3.64 -4.11 -13.16
C GLU A 228 -4.75 -5.01 -12.62
N ASN A 229 -5.67 -4.42 -11.84
CA ASN A 229 -6.84 -5.10 -11.28
C ASN A 229 -6.48 -6.26 -10.33
N ILE A 230 -5.39 -6.10 -9.58
CA ILE A 230 -4.99 -7.08 -8.57
C ILE A 230 -5.87 -6.91 -7.34
N HIS A 231 -6.55 -7.98 -6.94
CA HIS A 231 -7.39 -7.99 -5.74
C HIS A 231 -6.59 -8.21 -4.45
N TRP A 232 -7.16 -7.84 -3.31
CA TRP A 232 -6.54 -7.91 -1.98
C TRP A 232 -6.06 -9.33 -1.63
N GLU A 233 -6.81 -10.36 -2.01
CA GLU A 233 -6.54 -11.76 -1.71
C GLU A 233 -5.28 -12.29 -2.42
N ARG A 234 -4.83 -11.59 -3.46
CA ARG A 234 -3.59 -11.91 -4.19
C ARG A 234 -2.36 -11.22 -3.63
N LEU A 235 -2.52 -10.34 -2.63
CA LEU A 235 -1.41 -9.60 -2.07
C LEU A 235 -1.06 -10.07 -0.67
N ARG A 236 0.23 -10.01 -0.36
CA ARG A 236 0.73 -10.13 1.00
C ARG A 236 1.91 -9.19 1.24
N ALA A 237 2.16 -8.88 2.50
CA ALA A 237 3.41 -8.26 2.89
C ALA A 237 4.59 -9.19 2.53
N PRO A 238 5.74 -8.65 2.09
CA PRO A 238 6.94 -9.46 1.87
C PRO A 238 7.34 -10.15 3.18
N PRO A 239 7.53 -11.47 3.21
CA PRO A 239 7.85 -12.22 4.42
C PRO A 239 9.27 -11.94 4.92
N VAL A 240 10.17 -11.50 4.02
CA VAL A 240 11.55 -11.20 4.34
C VAL A 240 11.99 -9.92 3.60
N ASP A 241 12.76 -9.07 4.27
CA ASP A 241 13.32 -7.84 3.70
C ASP A 241 14.69 -8.13 3.05
N ILE A 242 14.69 -8.84 1.94
CA ILE A 242 15.89 -9.22 1.18
C ILE A 242 15.73 -8.72 -0.26
N PRO A 243 16.81 -8.21 -0.91
CA PRO A 243 16.77 -7.87 -2.32
C PRO A 243 16.33 -9.06 -3.19
N SER A 244 15.54 -8.80 -4.23
CA SER A 244 14.90 -9.85 -5.03
C SER A 244 15.86 -10.79 -5.79
N HIS A 245 17.15 -10.45 -5.89
CA HIS A 245 18.18 -11.29 -6.53
C HIS A 245 19.11 -11.99 -5.52
N ASP A 246 18.93 -11.72 -4.23
CA ASP A 246 19.77 -12.26 -3.18
C ASP A 246 19.15 -13.55 -2.62
N ILE A 247 20.03 -14.49 -2.29
CA ILE A 247 19.64 -15.78 -1.73
C ILE A 247 19.28 -15.58 -0.26
N HIS A 248 18.09 -16.05 0.14
CA HIS A 248 17.70 -16.11 1.53
C HIS A 248 18.56 -17.14 2.28
N VAL A 249 19.05 -16.76 3.47
CA VAL A 249 19.84 -17.64 4.33
C VAL A 249 18.89 -18.60 5.05
N SER A 250 18.90 -19.86 4.62
CA SER A 250 18.05 -20.91 5.20
C SER A 250 18.58 -21.36 6.57
N ASP A 251 17.97 -20.88 7.65
CA ASP A 251 18.28 -21.27 9.03
C ASP A 251 17.51 -22.51 9.50
N CYS A 252 16.48 -22.93 8.76
CA CYS A 252 15.57 -23.99 9.16
C CYS A 252 15.92 -25.39 8.63
N LEU A 253 16.97 -25.55 7.80
CA LEU A 253 17.22 -26.78 7.05
C LEU A 253 17.39 -28.02 7.93
N ASP A 254 18.12 -27.89 9.03
CA ASP A 254 18.40 -28.97 9.99
C ASP A 254 17.14 -29.42 10.75
N ASP A 255 16.11 -28.58 10.81
CA ASP A 255 14.86 -28.83 11.54
C ASP A 255 13.71 -29.33 10.65
N LEU A 256 13.92 -29.40 9.34
CA LEU A 256 12.89 -29.87 8.39
C LEU A 256 12.52 -31.35 8.60
N LYS A 257 11.22 -31.63 8.66
CA LYS A 257 10.64 -32.97 8.84
C LYS A 257 9.48 -33.15 7.85
N PRO A 258 9.22 -34.40 7.43
CA PRO A 258 8.05 -34.68 6.59
C PRO A 258 6.76 -34.09 7.18
N GLY A 259 5.98 -33.42 6.34
CA GLY A 259 4.78 -32.66 6.72
C GLY A 259 5.02 -31.19 7.07
N ASP A 260 6.26 -30.73 7.20
CA ASP A 260 6.54 -29.31 7.39
C ASP A 260 6.22 -28.51 6.13
N HIS A 261 5.62 -27.33 6.31
CA HIS A 261 5.32 -26.39 5.24
C HIS A 261 6.50 -25.44 5.03
N VAL A 262 6.89 -25.21 3.77
CA VAL A 262 8.03 -24.39 3.42
C VAL A 262 7.72 -23.50 2.23
N GLU A 263 8.50 -22.41 2.11
CA GLU A 263 8.68 -21.74 0.84
C GLU A 263 10.13 -21.78 0.42
N ILE A 264 10.36 -22.07 -0.86
CA ILE A 264 11.68 -22.09 -1.47
C ILE A 264 11.77 -20.99 -2.53
N GLN A 265 12.88 -20.28 -2.55
CA GLN A 265 13.20 -19.34 -3.60
C GLN A 265 13.39 -20.08 -4.91
N TRP A 266 12.73 -19.60 -5.96
CA TRP A 266 12.84 -20.17 -7.30
C TRP A 266 12.96 -19.06 -8.35
N ARG A 267 13.80 -19.26 -9.36
CA ARG A 267 13.87 -18.41 -10.56
C ARG A 267 14.10 -19.21 -11.83
N ARG A 268 13.56 -18.72 -12.95
CA ARG A 268 13.71 -19.38 -14.26
C ARG A 268 15.16 -19.36 -14.76
N ASN A 269 15.82 -18.21 -14.64
CA ASN A 269 17.24 -18.03 -14.99
C ASN A 269 17.84 -16.90 -14.17
N LYS A 270 19.15 -16.70 -14.27
CA LYS A 270 19.91 -15.73 -13.46
C LYS A 270 19.58 -14.26 -13.74
N ALA A 271 18.88 -13.95 -14.84
CA ALA A 271 18.42 -12.60 -15.15
C ALA A 271 17.07 -12.27 -14.50
N PHE A 272 16.37 -13.25 -13.92
CA PHE A 272 15.13 -13.03 -13.18
C PHE A 272 15.39 -12.99 -11.67
N PRO A 273 14.61 -12.17 -10.93
CA PRO A 273 14.58 -12.25 -9.48
C PRO A 273 14.03 -13.60 -9.02
N TYR A 274 14.32 -13.95 -7.77
CA TYR A 274 13.65 -15.04 -7.09
C TYR A 274 12.19 -14.69 -6.80
N GLY A 275 11.31 -15.65 -7.06
CA GLY A 275 9.99 -15.74 -6.44
C GLY A 275 9.99 -16.79 -5.33
N TRP A 276 8.88 -16.90 -4.61
CA TRP A 276 8.70 -17.91 -3.57
C TRP A 276 7.72 -18.97 -4.04
N TRP A 277 8.12 -20.24 -3.96
CA TRP A 277 7.28 -21.39 -4.24
C TRP A 277 6.93 -22.10 -2.95
N TYR A 278 5.64 -22.24 -2.70
CA TYR A 278 5.14 -23.01 -1.57
C TYR A 278 5.21 -24.50 -1.86
N GLY A 279 5.68 -25.27 -0.88
CA GLY A 279 5.72 -26.73 -0.90
C GLY A 279 5.69 -27.34 0.51
N ILE A 280 5.63 -28.66 0.54
CA ILE A 280 5.61 -29.45 1.77
C ILE A 280 6.82 -30.38 1.76
N VAL A 281 7.44 -30.60 2.92
CA VAL A 281 8.50 -31.59 3.06
C VAL A 281 7.90 -32.99 2.93
N GLY A 282 8.34 -33.73 1.92
CA GLY A 282 7.90 -35.11 1.66
C GLY A 282 8.74 -36.15 2.37
N HIS A 283 8.31 -37.40 2.27
CA HIS A 283 9.14 -38.55 2.62
C HIS A 283 10.07 -38.89 1.46
N LEU A 284 11.31 -39.29 1.76
CA LEU A 284 12.22 -39.82 0.75
C LEU A 284 11.64 -41.07 0.09
N GLU A 285 11.97 -41.30 -1.19
CA GLU A 285 11.48 -42.49 -1.93
C GLU A 285 11.83 -43.82 -1.27
N SER A 286 12.95 -43.87 -0.53
CA SER A 286 13.37 -45.03 0.23
C SER A 286 12.59 -45.24 1.54
N CYS A 287 11.69 -44.32 1.90
CA CYS A 287 10.92 -44.35 3.12
C CYS A 287 9.47 -44.77 2.83
N ASN A 288 8.99 -45.78 3.54
CA ASN A 288 7.63 -46.29 3.35
C ASN A 288 6.52 -45.35 3.86
N GLY A 289 6.83 -44.16 4.39
CA GLY A 289 5.85 -43.15 4.86
C GLY A 289 4.95 -43.54 6.04
N HIS A 290 4.85 -44.83 6.36
CA HIS A 290 3.96 -45.38 7.39
C HIS A 290 4.60 -45.50 8.78
N ASP A 291 5.90 -45.23 8.89
CA ASP A 291 6.63 -45.36 10.15
C ASP A 291 6.55 -44.07 10.98
N ARG A 292 5.99 -44.16 12.19
CA ARG A 292 5.94 -43.03 13.16
C ARG A 292 7.32 -42.50 13.54
N ARG A 293 8.39 -43.22 13.18
CA ARG A 293 9.80 -42.86 13.41
C ARG A 293 10.61 -43.02 12.12
N CYS A 294 10.20 -42.36 11.05
CA CYS A 294 11.01 -42.31 9.84
C CYS A 294 12.38 -41.66 10.10
N LEU A 295 13.40 -42.08 9.35
CA LEU A 295 14.76 -41.52 9.43
C LEU A 295 14.97 -40.30 8.51
N CYS A 296 13.92 -39.86 7.81
CA CYS A 296 13.97 -38.69 6.92
C CYS A 296 14.50 -37.42 7.63
N PRO A 297 14.12 -37.13 8.90
CA PRO A 297 14.66 -35.99 9.65
C PRO A 297 16.16 -36.03 9.96
N TYR A 298 16.84 -37.16 9.71
CA TYR A 298 18.28 -37.30 9.94
C TYR A 298 19.06 -37.50 8.64
N SER A 299 18.36 -37.61 7.52
CA SER A 299 18.97 -37.63 6.20
C SER A 299 19.51 -36.23 5.88
N ASP A 300 20.64 -36.18 5.18
CA ASP A 300 21.17 -34.94 4.60
C ASP A 300 20.33 -34.49 3.41
N THR A 301 19.58 -35.41 2.81
CA THR A 301 18.70 -35.19 1.66
C THR A 301 17.27 -34.94 2.14
N VAL A 302 16.65 -33.87 1.65
CA VAL A 302 15.24 -33.50 1.91
C VAL A 302 14.48 -33.44 0.58
N LEU A 303 13.33 -34.12 0.54
CA LEU A 303 12.40 -34.04 -0.58
C LEU A 303 11.40 -32.92 -0.32
N LEU A 304 11.22 -32.03 -1.28
CA LEU A 304 10.16 -31.04 -1.29
C LEU A 304 9.12 -31.43 -2.33
N GLU A 305 7.85 -31.39 -1.94
CA GLU A 305 6.70 -31.71 -2.78
C GLU A 305 5.83 -30.48 -3.01
N PHE A 306 5.45 -30.28 -4.26
CA PHE A 306 4.65 -29.16 -4.72
C PHE A 306 3.28 -29.69 -5.15
N ASN A 307 2.34 -29.67 -4.21
CA ASN A 307 1.04 -30.33 -4.39
C ASN A 307 0.14 -29.73 -5.46
N GLN A 308 0.41 -28.48 -5.84
CA GLN A 308 -0.22 -27.79 -6.95
C GLN A 308 0.04 -28.44 -8.32
N TYR A 309 1.11 -29.23 -8.48
CA TYR A 309 1.40 -29.88 -9.75
C TYR A 309 0.84 -31.31 -9.80
N ASN A 310 0.49 -31.75 -11.01
CA ASN A 310 0.06 -33.12 -11.26
C ASN A 310 1.20 -34.13 -11.00
N PRO A 311 0.90 -35.39 -10.61
CA PRO A 311 1.91 -36.40 -10.27
C PRO A 311 2.98 -36.69 -11.34
N GLY A 312 2.70 -36.44 -12.62
CA GLY A 312 3.68 -36.61 -13.71
C GLY A 312 4.48 -35.34 -14.05
N SER A 313 4.28 -34.24 -13.32
CA SER A 313 5.00 -32.99 -13.58
C SER A 313 6.43 -33.08 -13.06
N ARG A 314 7.41 -32.66 -13.87
CA ARG A 314 8.80 -32.50 -13.42
C ARG A 314 8.97 -31.49 -12.28
N TRP A 315 8.00 -30.58 -12.10
CA TRP A 315 7.99 -29.61 -11.02
C TRP A 315 7.25 -30.10 -9.78
N LYS A 316 6.77 -31.35 -9.78
CA LYS A 316 6.05 -31.93 -8.64
C LYS A 316 6.95 -32.08 -7.41
N GLN A 317 8.22 -32.41 -7.63
CA GLN A 317 9.16 -32.70 -6.56
C GLN A 317 10.52 -32.09 -6.89
N THR A 318 11.23 -31.66 -5.85
CA THR A 318 12.65 -31.32 -5.93
C THR A 318 13.38 -31.84 -4.70
N VAL A 319 14.68 -32.03 -4.83
CA VAL A 319 15.54 -32.55 -3.76
C VAL A 319 16.56 -31.49 -3.39
N ILE A 320 16.70 -31.22 -2.09
CA ILE A 320 17.69 -30.30 -1.55
C ILE A 320 18.59 -31.01 -0.54
N ASN A 321 19.78 -30.47 -0.30
CA ASN A 321 20.72 -30.97 0.71
C ASN A 321 20.76 -30.01 1.89
N ARG A 322 20.72 -30.52 3.12
CA ARG A 322 20.63 -29.71 4.35
C ARG A 322 21.96 -29.06 4.75
N LYS A 323 23.08 -29.76 4.52
CA LYS A 323 24.42 -29.34 4.95
C LYS A 323 25.09 -28.40 3.97
N ASP A 324 24.91 -28.66 2.68
CA ASP A 324 25.59 -27.94 1.59
C ASP A 324 24.59 -27.20 0.68
N HIS A 325 23.48 -26.71 1.24
CA HIS A 325 22.47 -26.03 0.44
C HIS A 325 23.03 -24.75 -0.18
N ARG A 326 22.93 -24.66 -1.50
CA ARG A 326 23.28 -23.50 -2.32
C ARG A 326 22.24 -23.40 -3.43
N GLU A 327 22.31 -22.36 -4.24
CA GLU A 327 21.53 -22.34 -5.47
C GLU A 327 21.85 -23.58 -6.31
N GLN A 328 20.81 -24.37 -6.61
CA GLN A 328 20.89 -25.59 -7.41
C GLN A 328 19.84 -25.56 -8.51
N GLY A 329 20.14 -26.19 -9.65
CA GLY A 329 19.23 -26.27 -10.79
C GLY A 329 19.88 -25.85 -12.10
N ASN A 330 19.04 -25.64 -13.11
CA ASN A 330 19.46 -25.39 -14.48
C ASN A 330 18.42 -24.54 -15.21
N GLU A 331 18.69 -24.12 -16.45
CA GLU A 331 17.76 -23.27 -17.21
C GLU A 331 16.47 -23.98 -17.67
N VAL A 332 16.46 -25.31 -17.61
CA VAL A 332 15.33 -26.16 -18.02
C VAL A 332 14.31 -26.31 -16.90
N ASP A 333 14.77 -26.54 -15.67
CA ASP A 333 13.95 -26.79 -14.47
C ASP A 333 13.83 -25.56 -13.55
N GLY A 334 14.68 -24.56 -13.77
CA GLY A 334 14.85 -23.40 -12.92
C GLY A 334 15.88 -23.63 -11.82
N PHE A 335 16.15 -22.57 -11.08
CA PHE A 335 17.11 -22.53 -9.99
C PHE A 335 16.38 -22.38 -8.66
N TYR A 336 16.64 -23.31 -7.74
CA TYR A 336 16.13 -23.34 -6.37
C TYR A 336 17.22 -22.84 -5.43
N ALA A 337 16.86 -21.95 -4.50
CA ALA A 337 17.81 -21.31 -3.59
C ALA A 337 17.28 -21.32 -2.15
N GLY A 338 17.26 -20.18 -1.46
CA GLY A 338 16.94 -20.09 -0.03
C GLY A 338 15.60 -20.71 0.33
N VAL A 339 15.51 -21.31 1.51
CA VAL A 339 14.35 -22.02 2.03
C VAL A 339 13.98 -21.42 3.37
N ARG A 340 12.68 -21.16 3.56
CA ARG A 340 12.12 -20.77 4.85
C ARG A 340 11.04 -21.76 5.26
N LYS A 341 10.98 -22.05 6.56
CA LYS A 341 9.91 -22.86 7.15
C LYS A 341 8.73 -21.96 7.54
N LEU A 342 7.52 -22.42 7.25
CA LEU A 342 6.28 -21.74 7.63
C LEU A 342 5.79 -22.33 8.96
N HIS A 343 5.45 -21.44 9.89
CA HIS A 343 4.90 -21.81 11.20
C HIS A 343 3.49 -21.28 11.42
N ASN A 344 3.07 -20.25 10.69
CA ASN A 344 1.80 -19.59 10.89
C ASN A 344 0.70 -20.29 10.08
N GLU A 345 -0.34 -20.77 10.78
CA GLU A 345 -1.50 -21.43 10.16
C GLU A 345 -2.22 -20.52 9.16
N GLU A 346 -2.30 -19.21 9.41
CA GLU A 346 -2.92 -18.26 8.46
C GLU A 346 -2.10 -18.11 7.17
N GLU A 347 -0.78 -18.26 7.26
CA GLU A 347 0.11 -18.20 6.10
C GLU A 347 0.06 -19.51 5.31
N ILE A 348 -0.05 -20.65 6.00
CA ILE A 348 -0.25 -21.97 5.40
C ILE A 348 -1.60 -22.04 4.69
N ALA A 349 -2.69 -21.62 5.35
CA ALA A 349 -4.05 -21.63 4.79
C ALA A 349 -4.24 -20.68 3.59
N ARG A 350 -3.34 -19.71 3.39
CA ARG A 350 -3.32 -18.88 2.16
C ARG A 350 -2.59 -19.56 1.01
N ASN A 351 -1.79 -20.57 1.28
CA ASN A 351 -1.03 -21.29 0.27
C ASN A 351 -1.67 -22.62 -0.13
N ASP A 352 -2.50 -23.20 0.75
CA ASP A 352 -3.44 -24.28 0.41
C ASP A 352 -4.64 -23.77 -0.39
#